data_AF-A0AA42CF13-F1
#
_entry.id   AF-A0AA42CF13-F1
#
_cell.length_a   1.000
_cell.length_b   1.000
_cell.length_c   1.000
_cell.angle_alpha   90.00
_cell.angle_beta   90.00
_cell.angle_gamma   90.00
#
_symmetry.space_group_name_H-M   'P 1'
#
loop_
_entity.id
_entity.type
_entity.pdbx_description
1 polymer ?
#
loop_
_entity_poly.entity_id
_entity_poly.type
_entity_poly.pdbx_seq_one_letter_code
_entity_poly.pdbx_strand_id
1 'polypeptide(L)' 'AVMQHLAWKGLLDGGLKIRPMVLPDRFIDHDSPAKQIVEVGLTAKDIVATALSALGRDSVGAVRA' A
#
# COMPACT_ATOMS: atom_id res chain seq x y z
N ALA A 1 3.32 -7.86 -14.06
CA ALA A 1 4.67 -7.82 -13.45
C ALA A 1 5.48 -6.54 -13.77
N VAL A 2 5.48 -6.00 -15.00
CA VAL A 2 6.33 -4.83 -15.34
C VAL A 2 5.89 -3.54 -14.61
N MET A 3 4.63 -3.14 -14.71
CA MET A 3 4.14 -1.89 -14.10
C MET A 3 4.32 -1.87 -12.57
N GLN A 4 4.02 -2.99 -11.89
CA GLN A 4 4.20 -3.12 -10.44
C GLN A 4 5.66 -2.98 -10.01
N HIS A 5 6.59 -3.58 -10.76
CA HIS A 5 8.02 -3.42 -10.51
C HIS A 5 8.45 -1.96 -10.65
N LEU A 6 8.06 -1.29 -11.74
CA LEU A 6 8.41 0.12 -11.99
C LEU A 6 7.82 1.05 -10.91
N ALA A 7 6.57 0.82 -10.51
CA ALA A 7 5.88 1.58 -9.48
C ALA A 7 6.56 1.46 -8.10
N TRP A 8 6.92 0.25 -7.67
CA TRP A 8 7.59 0.02 -6.39
C TRP A 8 9.04 0.48 -6.36
N LYS A 9 9.72 0.53 -7.51
CA LYS A 9 11.06 1.12 -7.65
C LYS A 9 11.03 2.64 -7.78
N GLY A 10 9.85 3.27 -7.75
CA GLY A 10 9.69 4.73 -7.86
C GLY A 10 9.96 5.28 -9.26
N LEU A 11 10.12 4.41 -10.26
CA LEU A 11 10.44 4.81 -11.64
C LEU A 11 9.26 5.52 -12.35
N LEU A 12 8.06 5.45 -11.76
CA LEU A 12 6.85 6.14 -12.24
C LEU A 12 6.50 7.40 -11.42
N ASP A 13 7.34 7.84 -10.48
CA ASP A 13 7.00 8.91 -9.53
C ASP A 13 7.18 10.34 -10.09
N GLY A 14 7.51 10.49 -11.38
CA GLY A 14 7.79 11.78 -12.03
C GLY A 14 6.59 12.73 -12.20
N GLY A 15 5.37 12.30 -11.86
CA GLY A 15 4.19 13.16 -11.88
C GLY A 15 3.05 12.57 -11.08
N LEU A 16 2.49 11.46 -11.55
CA LEU A 16 1.46 10.71 -10.82
C LEU A 16 2.08 9.52 -10.10
N LYS A 17 1.99 9.51 -8.77
CA LYS A 17 2.46 8.37 -7.96
C LYS A 17 1.48 7.22 -8.07
N ILE A 18 1.97 6.05 -8.49
CA ILE A 18 1.18 4.83 -8.63
C ILE A 18 1.65 3.83 -7.58
N ARG A 19 0.74 3.31 -6.75
CA ARG A 19 1.03 2.26 -5.77
C ARG A 19 0.03 1.10 -5.91
N PRO A 20 0.39 0.05 -6.66
CA PRO A 20 -0.45 -1.14 -6.77
C PRO A 20 -0.52 -1.85 -5.43
N MET A 21 -1.74 -2.09 -4.96
CA MET A 21 -2.04 -2.93 -3.80
C MET A 21 -2.82 -4.14 -4.33
N VAL A 22 -2.24 -5.33 -4.17
CA VAL A 22 -2.74 -6.58 -4.78
C VAL A 22 -2.72 -7.71 -3.77
N LEU A 23 -3.50 -8.74 -4.03
CA LEU A 23 -3.38 -9.99 -3.27
C LEU A 23 -1.99 -10.59 -3.48
N PRO A 24 -1.36 -11.11 -2.41
CA PRO A 24 -0.05 -11.72 -2.51
C PRO A 24 -0.16 -13.05 -3.28
N ASP A 25 0.92 -13.41 -3.97
CA ASP A 25 1.04 -14.69 -4.69
C ASP A 25 1.35 -15.83 -3.70
N ARG A 26 0.41 -16.08 -2.80
CA ARG A 26 0.42 -17.16 -1.81
C ARG A 26 -1.01 -17.54 -1.48
N PHE A 27 -1.18 -18.75 -0.94
CA PHE A 27 -2.46 -19.11 -0.35
C PHE A 27 -2.77 -18.23 0.87
N ILE A 28 -4.06 -17.94 1.03
CA ILE A 28 -4.64 -17.26 2.19
C ILE A 28 -5.54 -18.30 2.86
N ASP A 29 -5.31 -18.50 4.15
CA ASP A 29 -6.08 -19.50 4.90
C ASP A 29 -7.57 -19.10 4.97
N HIS A 30 -8.42 -20.11 5.05
CA HIS A 30 -9.86 -19.86 5.12
C HIS A 30 -10.23 -19.19 6.45
N ASP A 31 -10.85 -18.02 6.36
CA ASP A 31 -11.45 -17.32 7.49
C ASP A 31 -12.56 -16.40 6.95
N SER A 32 -13.18 -15.60 7.81
CA SER A 32 -14.09 -14.55 7.40
C SER A 32 -13.40 -13.60 6.39
N PRO A 33 -14.13 -13.12 5.36
CA PRO A 33 -13.56 -12.22 4.35
C PRO A 33 -12.90 -10.98 4.94
N ALA A 34 -13.46 -10.43 6.03
CA ALA A 34 -12.92 -9.27 6.70
C ALA A 34 -11.51 -9.52 7.25
N LYS A 35 -11.28 -10.68 7.89
CA LYS A 35 -9.95 -11.03 8.42
C LYS A 35 -8.97 -11.37 7.31
N GLN A 36 -9.41 -12.03 6.24
CA GLN A 36 -8.56 -12.30 5.08
C GLN A 36 -8.04 -10.99 4.46
N ILE A 37 -8.90 -9.97 4.33
CA ILE A 37 -8.50 -8.64 3.83
C ILE A 37 -7.52 -7.93 4.78
N VAL A 38 -7.71 -8.07 6.08
CA VAL A 38 -6.77 -7.56 7.10
C VAL A 38 -5.41 -8.25 6.98
N GLU A 39 -5.40 -9.58 6.82
CA GLU A 39 -4.17 -10.37 6.70
C GLU A 39 -3.31 -9.96 5.49
N VAL A 40 -3.95 -9.64 4.36
CA VAL A 40 -3.24 -9.22 3.14
C VAL A 40 -2.92 -7.73 3.11
N GLY A 41 -3.32 -6.95 4.12
CA GLY A 41 -3.05 -5.52 4.19
C GLY A 41 -3.76 -4.71 3.10
N LEU A 42 -4.99 -5.09 2.75
CA LEU A 42 -5.83 -4.40 1.75
C LEU A 42 -7.02 -3.66 2.39
N THR A 43 -6.92 -3.32 3.67
CA THR A 43 -7.98 -2.57 4.35
C THR A 43 -7.97 -1.10 3.92
N ALA A 44 -9.05 -0.38 4.23
CA ALA A 44 -9.10 1.07 4.03
C ALA A 44 -7.96 1.82 4.74
N LYS A 45 -7.54 1.35 5.92
CA LYS A 45 -6.41 1.95 6.67
C LYS A 45 -5.10 1.75 5.91
N ASP A 46 -4.88 0.57 5.36
CA ASP A 46 -3.66 0.24 4.60
C ASP A 46 -3.59 1.03 3.29
N ILE A 47 -4.74 1.24 2.63
CA ILE A 47 -4.84 2.07 1.43
C ILE A 47 -4.45 3.52 1.75
N VAL A 48 -5.00 4.08 2.82
CA VAL A 48 -4.68 5.46 3.26
C VAL A 48 -3.20 5.57 3.64
N ALA A 49 -2.67 4.62 4.40
CA ALA A 49 -1.26 4.60 4.77
C ALA A 49 -0.34 4.54 3.53
N THR A 50 -0.67 3.67 2.58
CA THR A 50 0.07 3.53 1.31
C THR A 50 0.04 4.83 0.50
N ALA A 51 -1.12 5.49 0.42
CA ALA A 51 -1.27 6.75 -0.29
C ALA A 51 -0.47 7.89 0.37
N LEU A 52 -0.52 8.01 1.70
CA LEU A 52 0.22 9.03 2.44
C LEU A 52 1.73 8.80 2.33
N SER A 53 2.18 7.55 2.45
CA SER A 53 3.59 7.18 2.26
C SER A 53 4.07 7.46 0.84
N ALA A 54 3.25 7.15 -0.17
CA ALA A 54 3.55 7.53 -1.54
C ALA A 54 3.77 9.04 -1.65
N LEU A 55 2.95 9.86 -1.00
CA LEU A 55 3.09 11.32 -1.00
C LEU A 55 4.24 11.85 -0.11
N GLY A 56 4.97 10.99 0.60
CA GLY A 56 6.01 11.38 1.54
C GLY A 56 5.46 12.04 2.81
N ARG A 57 4.21 11.72 3.17
CA ARG A 57 3.49 12.26 4.34
C ARG A 57 3.41 11.23 5.46
N ASP A 58 4.51 10.50 5.66
CA ASP A 58 4.65 9.56 6.76
C ASP A 58 4.74 10.35 8.07
N SER A 59 3.57 10.58 8.69
CA SER A 59 3.36 11.34 9.93
C SER A 59 3.59 12.87 9.86
N VAL A 60 2.60 13.61 9.33
CA VAL A 60 2.33 14.98 9.83
C VAL A 60 1.64 14.85 11.19
N GLY A 61 2.45 14.49 12.19
CA GLY A 61 2.04 14.24 13.58
C GLY A 61 3.21 14.27 14.58
N ALA A 62 4.45 14.41 14.12
CA ALA A 62 5.57 14.85 14.95
C ALA A 62 5.77 16.37 14.74
N VAL A 63 4.80 17.16 15.21
CA VAL A 63 5.07 18.56 15.51
C VAL A 63 6.03 18.56 16.69
N ARG A 64 7.19 19.15 16.46
CA ARG A 64 8.22 19.47 17.45
C ARG A 64 7.56 20.06 18.70
N ALA A 65 7.80 19.42 19.84
CA ALA A 65 7.87 20.09 21.14
C ALA A 65 9.35 20.22 21.49
#